data_AF-A0A803KEE6-F1
#
_entry.id   AF-A0A803KEE6-F1
#
_cell.length_a   1.000
_cell.length_b   1.000
_cell.length_c   1.000
_cell.angle_alpha   90.00
_cell.angle_beta   90.00
_cell.angle_gamma   90.00
#
_symmetry.space_group_name_H-M   'P 1'
#
loop_
_entity.id
_entity.type
_entity.pdbx_description
1 polymer ?
#
loop_
_entity_poly.entity_id
_entity_poly.type
_entity_poly.pdbx_seq_one_letter_code
_entity_poly.pdbx_strand_id
1 'polypeptide(L)'
;TWVREGEELLGLFPRKQLSLILLLLYSPLGLCLFLIRLFIGAHVFLVSCVLPDSVFRRFLLRVMSSVLGVYVSHSALRPLERRGKILICNHRTDFDHNIISLIAPCCSPSLSCAPGFLCWARGFLELGALGSRTQLMESLKHYLSQPGGGPLLLFPEEETTSGRTGLLHFSSWPFSLSDSVQPLTLTVQRPLIAAAVSGCSWVTELFWLLFIPFTVYQVRWLPPVTRHTRESDEEFAFRVQQMMAGSLGVAATRHTGADRAEYLKRRRTELPRSAPRSVPLSPTQMQMAQHVKEVLPQVPLSAIHRDLGHTGCIDTTITNFLEGRVTFLPEEETLGGNEATERTPIDRISRVSALAPLSRGFAKSPEVRHLSLQERKEALYECARRKYLEKFGSVGREEEEKGARG
;
A
#
# COMPACT_ATOMS: atom_id res chain seq x y z
N THR A 1 12.87 13.18 -8.62
CA THR A 1 11.84 13.48 -7.59
C THR A 1 11.56 12.31 -6.66
N TRP A 2 11.89 11.07 -7.05
CA TRP A 2 11.86 9.85 -6.23
C TRP A 2 12.93 9.73 -5.12
N VAL A 3 13.68 10.79 -4.81
CA VAL A 3 14.75 10.79 -3.78
C VAL A 3 14.35 11.62 -2.55
N ARG A 4 13.20 12.32 -2.59
CA ARG A 4 12.66 13.03 -1.41
C ARG A 4 11.69 12.19 -0.56
N GLU A 5 11.38 10.97 -0.96
CA GLU A 5 10.55 10.05 -0.17
C GLU A 5 11.33 9.35 0.95
N GLY A 6 12.67 9.43 0.96
CA GLY A 6 13.51 8.85 2.02
C GLY A 6 13.53 9.68 3.31
N GLU A 7 13.40 11.01 3.22
CA GLU A 7 13.52 11.91 4.38
C GLU A 7 12.19 12.12 5.13
N GLU A 8 11.03 11.86 4.51
CA GLU A 8 9.73 11.90 5.21
C GLU A 8 9.45 10.63 6.05
N LEU A 9 10.23 9.56 5.87
CA LEU A 9 10.04 8.30 6.59
C LEU A 9 10.31 8.42 8.09
N LEU A 10 11.15 9.36 8.52
CA LEU A 10 11.45 9.56 9.95
C LEU A 10 10.36 10.36 10.69
N GLY A 11 9.55 11.17 9.98
CA GLY A 11 8.41 11.90 10.56
C GLY A 11 7.08 11.11 10.59
N LEU A 12 6.95 10.08 9.74
CA LEU A 12 5.75 9.24 9.61
C LEU A 12 5.73 8.01 10.54
N PHE A 13 6.88 7.61 11.08
CA PHE A 13 7.00 6.47 12.00
C PHE A 13 6.28 6.66 13.35
N PRO A 14 6.40 7.80 14.08
CA PRO A 14 5.74 7.94 15.37
C PRO A 14 4.21 7.98 15.26
N ARG A 15 3.67 8.53 14.16
CA ARG A 15 2.22 8.64 13.93
C ARG A 15 1.55 7.29 13.68
N LYS A 16 2.20 6.39 12.96
CA LYS A 16 1.68 5.03 12.68
C LYS A 16 1.68 4.15 13.93
N GLN A 17 2.75 4.21 14.73
CA GLN A 17 2.85 3.47 15.99
C GLN A 17 1.83 3.96 17.03
N LEU A 18 1.68 5.27 17.20
CA LEU A 18 0.65 5.84 18.09
C LEU A 18 -0.77 5.50 17.62
N SER A 19 -1.03 5.55 16.32
CA SER A 19 -2.33 5.13 15.76
C SER A 19 -2.61 3.65 16.01
N LEU A 20 -1.57 2.80 15.95
CA LEU A 20 -1.68 1.37 16.22
C LEU A 20 -1.94 1.11 17.71
N ILE A 21 -1.26 1.81 18.61
CA ILE A 21 -1.48 1.71 20.06
C ILE A 21 -2.90 2.18 20.41
N LEU A 22 -3.34 3.31 19.85
CA LEU A 22 -4.70 3.82 20.05
C LEU A 22 -5.75 2.84 19.52
N LEU A 23 -5.50 2.23 18.35
CA LEU A 23 -6.35 1.19 17.78
C LEU A 23 -6.41 -0.05 18.69
N LEU A 24 -5.27 -0.49 19.23
CA LEU A 24 -5.21 -1.66 20.12
C LEU A 24 -5.96 -1.42 21.42
N LEU A 25 -5.78 -0.23 22.02
CA LEU A 25 -6.49 0.18 23.23
C LEU A 25 -7.99 0.35 22.99
N TYR A 26 -8.37 0.87 21.83
CA TYR A 26 -9.78 1.00 21.43
C TYR A 26 -10.43 -0.33 21.05
N SER A 27 -9.65 -1.31 20.57
CA SER A 27 -10.16 -2.59 20.03
C SER A 27 -11.28 -3.26 20.84
N PRO A 28 -11.19 -3.44 22.17
CA PRO A 28 -12.28 -4.03 22.94
C PRO A 28 -13.57 -3.19 22.90
N LEU A 29 -13.45 -1.86 23.00
CA LEU A 29 -14.60 -0.96 22.88
C LEU A 29 -15.15 -0.95 21.45
N GLY A 30 -14.26 -0.93 20.45
CA GLY A 30 -14.62 -0.98 19.04
C GLY A 30 -15.36 -2.24 18.65
N LEU A 31 -15.00 -3.39 19.23
CA LEU A 31 -15.71 -4.65 19.02
C LEU A 31 -17.11 -4.62 19.65
N CYS A 32 -17.26 -4.08 20.86
CA CYS A 32 -18.58 -3.88 21.47
C CYS A 32 -19.45 -2.95 20.63
N LEU A 33 -18.89 -1.82 20.19
CA LEU A 33 -19.57 -0.86 19.32
C LEU A 33 -19.96 -1.50 17.97
N PHE A 34 -19.07 -2.29 17.38
CA PHE A 34 -19.32 -3.05 16.17
C PHE A 34 -20.53 -3.98 16.34
N LEU A 35 -20.59 -4.76 17.41
CA LEU A 35 -21.69 -5.70 17.66
C LEU A 35 -23.03 -4.98 17.83
N ILE A 36 -23.05 -3.90 18.61
CA ILE A 36 -24.24 -3.07 18.80
C ILE A 36 -24.72 -2.51 17.46
N ARG A 37 -23.81 -1.92 16.67
CA ARG A 37 -24.12 -1.34 15.36
C ARG A 37 -24.49 -2.38 14.32
N LEU A 38 -23.92 -3.58 14.37
CA LEU A 38 -24.31 -4.68 13.50
C LEU A 38 -25.77 -5.06 13.75
N PHE A 39 -26.18 -5.19 15.02
CA PHE A 39 -27.57 -5.49 15.37
C PHE A 39 -28.52 -4.37 14.93
N ILE A 40 -28.20 -3.11 15.27
CA ILE A 40 -29.01 -1.96 14.86
C ILE A 40 -29.10 -1.87 13.33
N GLY A 41 -27.95 -1.96 12.65
CA GLY A 41 -27.86 -1.89 11.19
C GLY A 41 -28.67 -2.99 10.50
N ALA A 42 -28.67 -4.21 11.03
CA ALA A 42 -29.48 -5.31 10.52
C ALA A 42 -30.99 -5.02 10.65
N HIS A 43 -31.45 -4.51 11.81
CA HIS A 43 -32.87 -4.16 12.02
C HIS A 43 -33.31 -3.04 11.08
N VAL A 44 -32.47 -2.03 10.93
CA VAL A 44 -32.70 -0.91 10.01
C VAL A 44 -32.81 -1.37 8.58
N PHE A 45 -31.89 -2.26 8.18
CA PHE A 45 -31.87 -2.79 6.84
C PHE A 45 -33.17 -3.56 6.56
N LEU A 46 -33.59 -4.44 7.47
CA LEU A 46 -34.86 -5.16 7.36
C LEU A 46 -36.06 -4.20 7.26
N VAL A 47 -36.10 -3.15 8.09
CA VAL A 47 -37.16 -2.13 8.04
C VAL A 47 -37.13 -1.37 6.70
N SER A 48 -35.94 -1.03 6.20
CA SER A 48 -35.76 -0.31 4.94
C SER A 48 -36.18 -1.13 3.71
N CYS A 49 -36.03 -2.46 3.78
CA CYS A 49 -36.52 -3.38 2.75
C CYS A 49 -38.05 -3.36 2.60
N VAL A 50 -38.78 -3.05 3.69
CA VAL A 50 -40.25 -3.02 3.72
C VAL A 50 -40.79 -1.63 3.36
N LEU A 51 -39.98 -0.58 3.52
CA LEU A 51 -40.40 0.81 3.34
C LEU A 51 -40.23 1.31 1.89
N PRO A 52 -41.28 1.87 1.27
CA PRO A 52 -41.19 2.41 -0.09
C PRO A 52 -40.33 3.67 -0.17
N ASP A 53 -39.88 4.00 -1.39
CA ASP A 53 -39.13 5.20 -1.78
C ASP A 53 -39.83 6.48 -1.34
N SER A 54 -39.53 6.93 -0.13
CA SER A 54 -40.18 8.09 0.49
C SER A 54 -39.17 9.01 1.16
N VAL A 55 -39.60 10.24 1.44
CA VAL A 55 -38.82 11.19 2.26
C VAL A 55 -38.55 10.58 3.64
N PHE A 56 -39.49 9.79 4.16
CA PHE A 56 -39.34 9.05 5.42
C PHE A 56 -38.20 8.04 5.36
N ARG A 57 -38.06 7.27 4.28
CA ARG A 57 -36.92 6.35 4.14
C ARG A 57 -35.58 7.10 4.14
N ARG A 58 -35.49 8.24 3.48
CA ARG A 58 -34.26 9.07 3.49
C ARG A 58 -33.95 9.63 4.87
N PHE A 59 -34.97 10.09 5.59
CA PHE A 59 -34.82 10.50 6.97
C PHE A 59 -34.33 9.34 7.85
N LEU A 60 -34.95 8.17 7.73
CA LEU A 60 -34.55 6.96 8.45
C LEU A 60 -33.10 6.60 8.13
N LEU A 61 -32.73 6.50 6.86
CA LEU A 61 -31.36 6.17 6.46
C LEU A 61 -30.32 7.20 6.96
N ARG A 62 -30.70 8.49 7.06
CA ARG A 62 -29.83 9.53 7.63
C ARG A 62 -29.66 9.38 9.15
N VAL A 63 -30.75 9.08 9.86
CA VAL A 63 -30.68 8.74 11.30
C VAL A 63 -29.81 7.51 11.49
N MET A 64 -29.97 6.50 10.65
CA MET A 64 -29.25 5.24 10.79
C MET A 64 -27.80 5.36 10.41
N SER A 65 -27.46 6.13 9.38
CA SER A 65 -26.07 6.52 9.12
C SER A 65 -25.46 7.18 10.35
N SER A 66 -26.18 8.10 11.00
CA SER A 66 -25.70 8.76 12.21
C SER A 66 -25.47 7.79 13.39
N VAL A 67 -26.38 6.84 13.62
CA VAL A 67 -26.25 5.80 14.65
C VAL A 67 -25.07 4.85 14.37
N LEU A 68 -24.84 4.55 13.09
CA LEU A 68 -23.68 3.77 12.63
C LEU A 68 -22.37 4.58 12.68
N GLY A 69 -22.38 5.82 13.18
CA GLY A 69 -21.20 6.68 13.29
C GLY A 69 -20.82 7.38 12.00
N VAL A 70 -21.71 7.39 11.00
CA VAL A 70 -21.51 8.03 9.71
C VAL A 70 -22.15 9.41 9.71
N TYR A 71 -21.31 10.43 9.66
CA TYR A 71 -21.74 11.81 9.55
C TYR A 71 -21.54 12.31 8.13
N VAL A 72 -22.60 12.89 7.55
CA VAL A 72 -22.58 13.39 6.18
C VAL A 72 -22.71 14.91 6.19
N SER A 73 -21.63 15.58 5.85
CA SER A 73 -21.60 17.02 5.58
C SER A 73 -21.68 17.27 4.10
N HIS A 74 -22.49 18.23 3.66
CA HIS A 74 -22.55 18.61 2.25
C HIS A 74 -22.53 20.13 2.08
N SER A 75 -21.74 20.64 1.14
CA SER A 75 -21.81 22.04 0.75
C SER A 75 -22.97 22.23 -0.23
N ALA A 76 -23.98 23.03 0.09
CA ALA A 76 -25.08 23.26 -0.84
C ALA A 76 -24.59 24.03 -2.09
N LEU A 77 -24.88 23.53 -3.29
CA LEU A 77 -25.00 24.39 -4.47
C LEU A 77 -26.24 25.27 -4.29
N ARG A 78 -26.16 26.53 -4.73
CA ARG A 78 -27.34 27.42 -4.74
C ARG A 78 -28.46 26.75 -5.57
N PRO A 79 -29.73 26.91 -5.20
CA PRO A 79 -30.85 26.18 -5.83
C PRO A 79 -31.11 26.46 -7.33
N LEU A 80 -30.33 27.32 -7.99
CA LEU A 80 -30.67 27.85 -9.31
C LEU A 80 -30.09 27.05 -10.49
N GLU A 81 -29.15 26.14 -10.25
CA GLU A 81 -28.55 25.37 -11.33
C GLU A 81 -29.24 24.01 -11.46
N ARG A 82 -29.92 23.81 -12.60
CA ARG A 82 -30.55 22.55 -13.01
C ARG A 82 -29.57 21.41 -12.73
N ARG A 83 -29.88 20.57 -11.73
CA ARG A 83 -29.09 19.37 -11.42
C ARG A 83 -29.00 18.55 -12.71
N GLY A 84 -27.77 18.35 -13.20
CA GLY A 84 -27.54 17.54 -14.39
C GLY A 84 -28.12 16.14 -14.22
N LYS A 85 -28.53 15.52 -15.34
CA LYS A 85 -29.01 14.13 -15.34
C LYS A 85 -27.90 13.13 -14.99
N ILE A 86 -26.63 13.52 -15.11
CA ILE A 86 -25.47 12.69 -14.80
C ILE A 86 -24.64 13.37 -13.70
N LEU A 87 -24.47 12.66 -12.59
CA LEU A 87 -23.61 13.01 -11.47
C LEU A 87 -22.29 12.25 -11.57
N ILE A 88 -21.17 12.96 -11.54
CA ILE A 88 -19.83 12.36 -11.61
C ILE A 88 -19.15 12.55 -10.27
N CYS A 89 -18.72 11.46 -9.62
CA CYS A 89 -18.05 11.52 -8.33
C CYS A 89 -16.75 10.72 -8.33
N ASN A 90 -15.76 11.18 -7.55
CA ASN A 90 -14.58 10.36 -7.25
C ASN A 90 -14.98 9.19 -6.34
N HIS A 91 -14.22 8.10 -6.38
CA HIS A 91 -14.55 6.86 -5.68
C HIS A 91 -13.55 6.57 -4.56
N ARG A 92 -14.00 6.65 -3.30
CA ARG A 92 -13.20 6.47 -2.09
C ARG A 92 -13.54 5.19 -1.36
N THR A 93 -14.82 4.83 -1.28
CA THR A 93 -15.29 3.65 -0.56
C THR A 93 -16.38 2.94 -1.34
N ASP A 94 -16.56 1.64 -1.08
CA ASP A 94 -17.68 0.89 -1.65
C ASP A 94 -19.05 1.40 -1.16
N PHE A 95 -19.13 2.32 -0.20
CA PHE A 95 -20.38 2.87 0.32
C PHE A 95 -20.71 4.26 -0.23
N ASP A 96 -19.87 4.82 -1.10
CA ASP A 96 -20.03 6.20 -1.60
C ASP A 96 -21.40 6.44 -2.25
N HIS A 97 -21.90 5.48 -3.02
CA HIS A 97 -23.21 5.58 -3.66
C HIS A 97 -24.35 5.62 -2.64
N ASN A 98 -24.25 4.87 -1.54
CA ASN A 98 -25.21 4.94 -0.43
C ASN A 98 -25.18 6.34 0.19
N ILE A 99 -23.99 6.90 0.44
CA ILE A 99 -23.87 8.22 1.06
C ILE A 99 -24.44 9.32 0.16
N ILE A 100 -24.16 9.27 -1.13
CA ILE A 100 -24.66 10.27 -2.08
C ILE A 100 -26.18 10.16 -2.24
N SER A 101 -26.75 8.95 -2.23
CA SER A 101 -28.20 8.74 -2.32
C SER A 101 -28.98 9.30 -1.12
N LEU A 102 -28.33 9.47 0.04
CA LEU A 102 -28.91 10.16 1.21
C LEU A 102 -29.10 11.66 0.97
N ILE A 103 -28.22 12.27 0.17
CA ILE A 103 -28.18 13.72 -0.06
C ILE A 103 -29.02 14.09 -1.29
N ALA A 104 -28.89 13.31 -2.36
CA ALA A 104 -29.58 13.52 -3.61
C ALA A 104 -30.21 12.21 -4.10
N PRO A 105 -31.47 12.21 -4.56
CA PRO A 105 -32.05 11.02 -5.17
C PRO A 105 -31.29 10.72 -6.46
N CYS A 106 -30.49 9.66 -6.47
CA CYS A 106 -29.74 9.23 -7.64
C CYS A 106 -29.64 7.71 -7.70
N CYS A 107 -29.52 7.17 -8.91
CA CYS A 107 -29.30 5.75 -9.15
C CYS A 107 -27.86 5.52 -9.59
N SER A 108 -27.19 4.49 -9.06
CA SER A 108 -25.85 4.09 -9.52
C SER A 108 -25.95 2.71 -10.18
N PRO A 109 -25.43 2.51 -11.40
CA PRO A 109 -25.41 1.19 -12.01
C PRO A 109 -24.39 0.28 -11.32
N SER A 110 -24.66 -1.02 -11.26
CA SER A 110 -23.68 -2.02 -10.86
C SER A 110 -22.74 -2.35 -12.03
N LEU A 111 -21.46 -2.02 -11.91
CA LEU A 111 -20.42 -2.33 -12.92
C LEU A 111 -19.64 -3.62 -12.62
N SER A 112 -19.64 -4.07 -11.36
CA SER A 112 -18.78 -5.18 -10.89
C SER A 112 -19.41 -6.03 -9.79
N CYS A 113 -20.67 -5.76 -9.40
CA CYS A 113 -21.35 -6.56 -8.39
C CYS A 113 -22.08 -7.74 -9.05
N ALA A 114 -22.02 -8.91 -8.42
CA ALA A 114 -22.84 -10.04 -8.82
C ALA A 114 -24.34 -9.66 -8.74
N PRO A 115 -25.16 -10.07 -9.72
CA PRO A 115 -26.60 -9.79 -9.72
C PRO A 115 -27.29 -10.38 -8.48
N GLY A 116 -28.48 -9.85 -8.17
CA GLY A 116 -29.35 -10.36 -7.11
C GLY A 116 -29.34 -9.56 -5.81
N PHE A 117 -29.60 -10.24 -4.69
CA PHE A 117 -29.98 -9.60 -3.43
C PHE A 117 -28.97 -8.55 -2.93
N LEU A 118 -27.67 -8.80 -3.06
CA LEU A 118 -26.63 -7.86 -2.58
C LEU A 118 -26.58 -6.57 -3.40
N CYS A 119 -26.84 -6.65 -4.71
CA CYS A 119 -26.93 -5.50 -5.60
C CYS A 119 -28.13 -4.63 -5.21
N TRP A 120 -29.30 -5.27 -5.07
CA TRP A 120 -30.54 -4.62 -4.63
C TRP A 120 -30.43 -4.02 -3.22
N ALA A 121 -29.90 -4.77 -2.27
CA ALA A 121 -29.73 -4.37 -0.87
C ALA A 121 -28.86 -3.12 -0.73
N ARG A 122 -27.91 -2.95 -1.66
CA ARG A 122 -27.02 -1.79 -1.73
C ARG A 122 -27.62 -0.65 -2.54
N GLY A 123 -28.82 -0.77 -3.07
CA GLY A 123 -29.47 0.28 -3.86
C GLY A 123 -28.81 0.52 -5.23
N PHE A 124 -28.11 -0.48 -5.77
CA PHE A 124 -27.60 -0.41 -7.13
C PHE A 124 -28.69 -0.72 -8.14
N LEU A 125 -28.63 -0.04 -9.28
CA LEU A 125 -29.49 -0.29 -10.42
C LEU A 125 -28.93 -1.47 -11.21
N GLU A 126 -29.68 -2.56 -11.25
CA GLU A 126 -29.34 -3.76 -12.00
C GLU A 126 -29.70 -3.56 -13.48
N LEU A 127 -28.74 -3.04 -14.25
CA LEU A 127 -28.81 -2.98 -15.71
C LEU A 127 -27.95 -4.11 -16.28
N GLY A 128 -28.55 -5.29 -16.41
CA GLY A 128 -27.96 -6.41 -17.16
C GLY A 128 -26.55 -6.81 -16.70
N ALA A 129 -26.44 -7.39 -15.50
CA ALA A 129 -25.17 -7.76 -14.85
C ALA A 129 -24.30 -8.81 -15.60
N LEU A 130 -24.69 -9.24 -16.81
CA LEU A 130 -24.01 -10.19 -17.67
C LEU A 130 -23.78 -9.68 -19.11
N GLY A 131 -24.15 -8.43 -19.41
CA GLY A 131 -24.02 -7.83 -20.74
C GLY A 131 -22.66 -7.20 -21.01
N SER A 132 -22.28 -7.08 -22.28
CA SER A 132 -21.11 -6.29 -22.70
C SER A 132 -21.29 -4.81 -22.32
N ARG A 133 -20.18 -4.08 -22.09
CA ARG A 133 -20.21 -2.63 -21.76
C ARG A 133 -21.09 -1.80 -22.71
N THR A 134 -21.19 -2.20 -23.98
CA THR A 134 -22.05 -1.58 -24.99
C THR A 134 -23.54 -1.68 -24.66
N GLN A 135 -24.03 -2.85 -24.23
CA GLN A 135 -25.43 -3.06 -23.85
C GLN A 135 -25.81 -2.26 -22.59
N LEU A 136 -24.87 -2.17 -21.65
CA LEU A 136 -25.04 -1.31 -20.47
C LEU A 136 -25.18 0.16 -20.87
N MET A 137 -24.32 0.65 -21.77
CA MET A 137 -24.39 2.03 -22.26
C MET A 137 -25.70 2.34 -22.97
N GLU A 138 -26.20 1.42 -23.82
CA GLU A 138 -27.51 1.59 -24.49
C GLU A 138 -28.65 1.64 -23.47
N SER A 139 -28.63 0.76 -22.48
CA SER A 139 -29.65 0.72 -21.41
C SER A 139 -29.63 1.99 -20.56
N LEU A 140 -28.43 2.53 -20.28
CA LEU A 140 -28.27 3.81 -19.57
C LEU A 140 -28.75 4.99 -20.41
N LYS A 141 -28.45 5.03 -21.71
CA LYS A 141 -28.96 6.07 -22.62
C LYS A 141 -30.49 6.03 -22.69
N HIS A 142 -31.08 4.84 -22.75
CA HIS A 142 -32.52 4.66 -22.69
C HIS A 142 -33.10 5.17 -21.37
N TYR A 143 -32.50 4.82 -20.22
CA TYR A 143 -32.91 5.31 -18.90
C TYR A 143 -32.87 6.84 -18.80
N LEU A 144 -31.80 7.48 -19.29
CA LEU A 144 -31.65 8.95 -19.27
C LEU A 144 -32.63 9.68 -20.20
N SER A 145 -33.14 8.98 -21.23
CA SER A 145 -34.12 9.50 -22.17
C SER A 145 -35.54 9.45 -21.63
N GLN A 146 -35.83 8.61 -20.62
CA GLN A 146 -37.16 8.52 -20.04
C GLN A 146 -37.50 9.76 -19.19
N PRO A 147 -38.69 10.37 -19.37
CA PRO A 147 -39.09 11.61 -18.69
C PRO A 147 -39.38 11.47 -17.19
N GLY A 148 -39.10 10.31 -16.57
CA GLY A 148 -39.22 10.07 -15.12
C GLY A 148 -37.94 9.52 -14.47
N GLY A 149 -36.85 9.33 -15.22
CA GLY A 149 -35.59 8.83 -14.69
C GLY A 149 -34.92 9.85 -13.76
N GLY A 150 -34.55 9.41 -12.55
CA GLY A 150 -33.73 10.22 -11.64
C GLY A 150 -32.30 10.42 -12.18
N PRO A 151 -31.50 11.31 -11.58
CA PRO A 151 -30.12 11.50 -12.02
C PRO A 151 -29.28 10.24 -11.77
N LEU A 152 -28.36 9.97 -12.69
CA LEU A 152 -27.48 8.80 -12.68
C LEU A 152 -26.14 9.17 -12.05
N LEU A 153 -25.72 8.44 -11.01
CA LEU A 153 -24.42 8.60 -10.35
C LEU A 153 -23.40 7.63 -10.93
N LEU A 154 -22.27 8.15 -11.41
CA LEU A 154 -21.19 7.39 -12.01
C LEU A 154 -19.84 7.72 -11.36
N PHE A 155 -18.98 6.70 -11.30
CA PHE A 155 -17.63 6.76 -10.73
C PHE A 155 -16.59 6.47 -11.83
N PRO A 156 -16.06 7.49 -12.53
CA PRO A 156 -15.17 7.30 -13.68
C PRO A 156 -13.78 6.76 -13.30
N GLU A 157 -13.41 6.69 -12.01
CA GLU A 157 -12.16 6.08 -11.56
C GLU A 157 -12.17 4.54 -11.66
N GLU A 158 -13.36 3.92 -11.76
CA GLU A 158 -13.63 2.48 -11.77
C GLU A 158 -13.19 1.70 -10.51
N GLU A 159 -12.30 2.26 -9.69
CA GLU A 159 -11.69 1.65 -8.51
C GLU A 159 -11.59 2.64 -7.33
N THR A 160 -11.64 2.13 -6.09
CA THR A 160 -11.75 2.96 -4.85
C THR A 160 -10.41 3.52 -4.38
N THR A 161 -10.06 4.78 -4.65
CA THR A 161 -8.72 5.33 -4.32
C THR A 161 -8.56 5.77 -2.86
N SER A 162 -7.32 5.67 -2.36
CA SER A 162 -6.90 6.28 -1.08
C SER A 162 -6.91 7.81 -1.13
N GLY A 163 -6.92 8.40 -2.34
CA GLY A 163 -7.16 9.82 -2.64
C GLY A 163 -6.34 10.81 -1.80
N ARG A 164 -5.15 10.37 -1.36
CA ARG A 164 -4.17 11.21 -0.65
C ARG A 164 -3.15 11.84 -1.60
N THR A 165 -2.70 11.06 -2.58
CA THR A 165 -1.62 11.43 -3.49
C THR A 165 -2.12 11.86 -4.86
N GLY A 166 -3.20 11.24 -5.33
CA GLY A 166 -3.76 11.55 -6.63
C GLY A 166 -5.13 10.93 -6.88
N LEU A 167 -5.82 11.52 -7.86
CA LEU A 167 -7.07 11.03 -8.44
C LEU A 167 -6.73 10.13 -9.64
N LEU A 168 -7.35 8.95 -9.73
CA LEU A 168 -7.10 8.05 -10.86
C LEU A 168 -7.57 8.67 -12.17
N HIS A 169 -7.00 8.20 -13.27
CA HIS A 169 -7.40 8.60 -14.61
C HIS A 169 -8.86 8.17 -14.86
N PHE A 170 -9.67 9.13 -15.31
CA PHE A 170 -11.08 8.88 -15.59
C PHE A 170 -11.25 8.10 -16.89
N SER A 171 -12.13 7.11 -16.88
CA SER A 171 -12.57 6.48 -18.13
C SER A 171 -13.51 7.41 -18.91
N SER A 172 -13.48 7.32 -20.24
CA SER A 172 -14.24 8.22 -21.12
C SER A 172 -15.71 7.83 -21.28
N TRP A 173 -16.08 6.57 -21.03
CA TRP A 173 -17.43 6.06 -21.27
C TRP A 173 -18.56 6.79 -20.52
N PRO A 174 -18.41 7.29 -19.27
CA PRO A 174 -19.45 8.07 -18.59
C PRO A 174 -19.75 9.38 -19.30
N PHE A 175 -18.74 9.94 -19.97
CA PHE A 175 -18.80 11.21 -20.68
C PHE A 175 -19.41 11.05 -22.08
N SER A 176 -19.43 9.83 -22.63
CA SER A 176 -20.15 9.49 -23.87
C SER A 176 -21.68 9.45 -23.71
N LEU A 177 -22.21 9.51 -22.48
CA LEU A 177 -23.64 9.42 -22.19
C LEU A 177 -24.37 10.76 -22.29
N SER A 178 -23.70 11.88 -21.99
CA SER A 178 -24.28 13.22 -22.07
C SER A 178 -23.21 14.30 -22.22
N ASP A 179 -23.57 15.40 -22.89
CA ASP A 179 -22.72 16.57 -23.04
C ASP A 179 -22.69 17.48 -21.81
N SER A 180 -23.52 17.22 -20.79
CA SER A 180 -23.52 17.97 -19.53
C SER A 180 -23.44 17.02 -18.35
N VAL A 181 -22.44 17.24 -17.51
CA VAL A 181 -22.22 16.48 -16.28
C VAL A 181 -22.19 17.40 -15.07
N GLN A 182 -22.60 16.87 -13.93
CA GLN A 182 -22.57 17.54 -12.64
C GLN A 182 -21.49 16.87 -11.78
N PRO A 183 -20.30 17.48 -11.62
CA PRO A 183 -19.25 16.88 -10.80
C PRO A 183 -19.51 17.08 -9.30
N LEU A 184 -19.08 16.09 -8.51
CA LEU A 184 -19.09 16.08 -7.05
C LEU A 184 -17.75 15.54 -6.56
N THR A 185 -17.21 16.17 -5.53
CA THR A 185 -16.02 15.70 -4.83
C THR A 185 -16.36 15.18 -3.44
N LEU A 186 -15.86 14.00 -3.13
CA LEU A 186 -16.09 13.26 -1.89
C LEU A 186 -14.79 13.09 -1.13
N THR A 187 -14.76 13.54 0.12
CA THR A 187 -13.67 13.27 1.06
C THR A 187 -14.18 12.47 2.24
N VAL A 188 -13.36 11.55 2.72
CA VAL A 188 -13.67 10.67 3.85
C VAL A 188 -12.63 10.89 4.93
N GLN A 189 -13.08 11.27 6.11
CA GLN A 189 -12.22 11.53 7.26
C GLN A 189 -12.60 10.60 8.42
N ARG A 190 -11.59 9.97 9.02
CA ARG A 190 -11.71 9.09 10.18
C ARG A 190 -10.79 9.67 11.27
N PRO A 191 -11.29 10.59 12.13
CA PRO A 191 -10.44 11.46 12.96
C PRO A 191 -9.65 10.72 14.03
N LEU A 192 -10.15 9.59 14.54
CA LEU A 192 -9.54 8.87 15.66
C LEU A 192 -8.67 7.70 15.20
N ILE A 193 -9.05 7.00 14.12
CA ILE A 193 -8.37 5.80 13.64
C ILE A 193 -8.18 5.94 12.14
N ALA A 194 -6.97 6.30 11.72
CA ALA A 194 -6.60 6.45 10.32
C ALA A 194 -6.31 5.09 9.67
N ALA A 195 -7.24 4.14 9.75
CA ALA A 195 -7.19 2.90 8.99
C ALA A 195 -7.48 3.24 7.52
N ALA A 196 -6.43 3.32 6.69
CA ALA A 196 -6.56 3.40 5.25
C ALA A 196 -6.87 2.00 4.73
N VAL A 197 -8.15 1.75 4.49
CA VAL A 197 -8.66 0.53 3.89
C VAL A 197 -8.92 0.92 2.44
N SER A 198 -8.03 0.56 1.55
CA SER A 198 -8.17 0.88 0.12
C SER A 198 -7.78 -0.37 -0.65
N GLY A 199 -8.70 -0.89 -1.47
CA GLY A 199 -8.52 -2.17 -2.17
C GLY A 199 -8.78 -3.42 -1.32
N CYS A 200 -9.55 -3.29 -0.23
CA CYS A 200 -10.10 -4.43 0.52
C CYS A 200 -11.49 -4.81 -0.03
N SER A 201 -12.04 -5.94 0.40
CA SER A 201 -13.41 -6.29 0.04
C SER A 201 -14.40 -5.35 0.72
N TRP A 202 -15.58 -5.19 0.11
CA TRP A 202 -16.67 -4.39 0.69
C TRP A 202 -17.07 -4.86 2.11
N VAL A 203 -16.90 -6.15 2.42
CA VAL A 203 -17.16 -6.71 3.75
C VAL A 203 -16.16 -6.18 4.77
N THR A 204 -14.89 -6.10 4.39
CA THR A 204 -13.84 -5.50 5.23
C THR A 204 -14.11 -4.02 5.43
N GLU A 205 -14.51 -3.29 4.38
CA GLU A 205 -14.94 -1.89 4.52
C GLU A 205 -16.15 -1.75 5.47
N LEU A 206 -17.13 -2.64 5.36
CA LEU A 206 -18.30 -2.64 6.25
C LEU A 206 -17.88 -2.86 7.71
N PHE A 207 -16.99 -3.82 7.95
CA PHE A 207 -16.43 -4.06 9.28
C PHE A 207 -15.80 -2.80 9.85
N TRP A 208 -14.92 -2.14 9.09
CA TRP A 208 -14.27 -0.92 9.53
C TRP A 208 -15.24 0.24 9.71
N LEU A 209 -16.26 0.37 8.87
CA LEU A 209 -17.30 1.38 9.00
C LEU A 209 -18.06 1.24 10.33
N LEU A 210 -18.40 0.01 10.72
CA LEU A 210 -19.11 -0.29 11.96
C LEU A 210 -18.20 -0.18 13.20
N PHE A 211 -16.95 -0.61 13.06
CA PHE A 211 -15.95 -0.62 14.14
C PHE A 211 -15.40 0.77 14.47
N ILE A 212 -15.18 1.63 13.48
CA ILE A 212 -14.62 2.97 13.69
C ILE A 212 -15.69 3.88 14.31
N PRO A 213 -15.36 4.67 15.34
CA PRO A 213 -16.36 5.42 16.10
C PRO A 213 -17.08 6.48 15.26
N PHE A 214 -16.33 7.22 14.43
CA PHE A 214 -16.89 8.25 13.56
C PHE A 214 -16.22 8.24 12.19
N THR A 215 -17.04 8.19 11.14
CA THR A 215 -16.62 8.38 9.74
C THR A 215 -17.35 9.60 9.18
N VAL A 216 -16.61 10.64 8.84
CA VAL A 216 -17.14 11.88 8.31
C VAL A 216 -16.97 11.88 6.79
N TYR A 217 -18.09 11.90 6.06
CA TYR A 217 -18.13 12.12 4.63
C TYR A 217 -18.39 13.61 4.38
N GLN A 218 -17.55 14.24 3.58
CA GLN A 218 -17.79 15.61 3.10
C GLN A 218 -18.02 15.57 1.60
N VAL A 219 -19.23 15.95 1.19
CA VAL A 219 -19.64 16.02 -0.20
C VAL A 219 -19.63 17.47 -0.64
N ARG A 220 -18.74 17.79 -1.57
CA ARG A 220 -18.67 19.11 -2.19
C ARG A 220 -19.18 19.04 -3.62
N TRP A 221 -20.20 19.84 -3.88
CA TRP A 221 -20.78 19.98 -5.20
C TRP A 221 -20.01 21.03 -6.01
N LEU A 222 -19.68 20.71 -7.26
CA LEU A 222 -18.97 21.63 -8.17
C LEU A 222 -19.93 22.23 -9.21
N PRO A 223 -19.57 23.32 -9.91
CA PRO A 223 -20.42 23.83 -10.98
C PRO A 223 -20.63 22.79 -12.11
N PRO A 224 -21.81 22.74 -12.75
CA PRO A 224 -22.04 21.88 -13.91
C PRO A 224 -21.05 22.18 -15.03
N VAL A 225 -20.61 21.13 -15.72
CA VAL A 225 -19.64 21.23 -16.81
C VAL A 225 -20.28 20.72 -18.09
N THR A 226 -20.22 21.54 -19.13
CA THR A 226 -20.64 21.16 -20.48
C THR A 226 -19.43 20.87 -21.35
N ARG A 227 -19.61 19.94 -22.29
CA ARG A 227 -18.65 19.58 -23.32
C ARG A 227 -18.46 20.75 -24.30
N HIS A 228 -17.23 20.97 -24.76
CA HIS A 228 -16.95 21.94 -25.83
C HIS A 228 -17.22 21.33 -27.21
N THR A 229 -17.54 22.15 -28.21
CA THR A 229 -18.01 21.72 -29.55
C THR A 229 -17.02 20.88 -30.37
N ARG A 230 -15.75 20.77 -29.97
CA ARG A 230 -14.70 19.98 -30.65
C ARG A 230 -13.95 19.04 -29.70
N GLU A 231 -14.44 18.84 -28.48
CA GLU A 231 -13.76 18.10 -27.44
C GLU A 231 -14.13 16.61 -27.50
N SER A 232 -13.11 15.74 -27.50
CA SER A 232 -13.31 14.30 -27.44
C SER A 232 -13.84 13.85 -26.07
N ASP A 233 -14.36 12.62 -25.98
CA ASP A 233 -14.84 12.06 -24.70
C ASP A 233 -13.70 11.97 -23.67
N GLU A 234 -12.48 11.64 -24.13
CA GLU A 234 -11.27 11.56 -23.31
C GLU A 234 -10.80 12.94 -22.84
N GLU A 235 -10.79 13.92 -23.74
CA GLU A 235 -10.42 15.31 -23.41
C GLU A 235 -11.39 15.90 -22.39
N PHE A 236 -12.69 15.62 -22.56
CA PHE A 236 -13.72 16.05 -21.62
C PHE A 236 -13.56 15.37 -20.26
N ALA A 237 -13.35 14.06 -20.25
CA ALA A 237 -13.09 13.29 -19.03
C ALA A 237 -11.87 13.84 -18.28
N PHE A 238 -10.78 14.12 -18.99
CA PHE A 238 -9.55 14.65 -18.44
C PHE A 238 -9.72 16.06 -17.87
N ARG A 239 -10.45 16.94 -18.56
CA ARG A 239 -10.76 18.30 -18.05
C ARG A 239 -11.59 18.25 -16.76
N VAL A 240 -12.60 17.38 -16.70
CA VAL A 240 -13.40 17.18 -15.48
C VAL A 240 -12.54 16.57 -14.36
N GLN A 241 -11.67 15.60 -14.67
CA GLN A 241 -10.70 15.04 -13.72
C GLN A 241 -9.80 16.12 -13.13
N GLN A 242 -9.23 17.01 -13.94
CA GLN A 242 -8.37 18.10 -13.47
C GLN A 242 -9.12 19.06 -12.54
N MET A 243 -10.36 19.43 -12.90
CA MET A 243 -11.20 20.29 -12.06
C MET A 243 -11.46 19.64 -10.69
N MET A 244 -11.83 18.36 -10.68
CA MET A 244 -12.09 17.62 -9.45
C MET A 244 -10.83 17.44 -8.60
N ALA A 245 -9.70 17.13 -9.23
CA ALA A 245 -8.41 17.01 -8.57
C ALA A 245 -7.98 18.34 -7.92
N GLY A 246 -8.19 19.47 -8.61
CA GLY A 246 -7.95 20.81 -8.07
C GLY A 246 -8.83 21.15 -6.86
N SER A 247 -10.12 20.77 -6.89
CA SER A 247 -11.03 20.93 -5.73
C SER A 247 -10.61 20.08 -4.53
N LEU A 248 -10.11 18.87 -4.78
CA LEU A 248 -9.64 17.93 -3.76
C LEU A 248 -8.24 18.26 -3.24
N GLY A 249 -7.48 19.11 -3.93
CA GLY A 249 -6.08 19.40 -3.61
C GLY A 249 -5.12 18.23 -3.89
N VAL A 250 -5.44 17.38 -4.86
CA VAL A 250 -4.63 16.21 -5.25
C VAL A 250 -4.21 16.30 -6.72
N ALA A 251 -3.21 15.53 -7.12
CA ALA A 251 -2.79 15.49 -8.53
C ALA A 251 -3.75 14.64 -9.39
N ALA A 252 -4.10 15.11 -10.58
CA ALA A 252 -4.74 14.27 -11.61
C ALA A 252 -3.69 13.32 -12.20
N THR A 253 -3.85 12.02 -12.00
CA THR A 253 -2.87 11.01 -12.46
C THR A 253 -3.27 10.43 -13.81
N ARG A 254 -2.29 9.82 -14.49
CA ARG A 254 -2.48 9.06 -15.73
C ARG A 254 -2.70 7.56 -15.50
N HIS A 255 -2.77 7.15 -14.23
CA HIS A 255 -2.93 5.74 -13.87
C HIS A 255 -4.40 5.36 -13.83
N THR A 256 -4.76 4.29 -14.53
CA THR A 256 -6.11 3.77 -14.60
C THR A 256 -6.44 2.87 -13.41
N GLY A 257 -7.73 2.58 -13.19
CA GLY A 257 -8.14 1.56 -12.23
C GLY A 257 -7.54 0.18 -12.53
N ALA A 258 -7.37 -0.17 -13.81
CA ALA A 258 -6.75 -1.42 -14.23
C ALA A 258 -5.26 -1.51 -13.83
N ASP A 259 -4.49 -0.43 -14.04
CA ASP A 259 -3.07 -0.37 -13.64
C ASP A 259 -2.93 -0.60 -12.13
N ARG A 260 -3.85 -0.04 -11.36
CA ARG A 260 -3.89 -0.22 -9.91
C ARG A 260 -4.27 -1.64 -9.51
N ALA A 261 -5.29 -2.23 -10.13
CA ALA A 261 -5.70 -3.60 -9.87
C ALA A 261 -4.55 -4.58 -10.17
N GLU A 262 -3.83 -4.35 -11.27
CA GLU A 262 -2.63 -5.09 -11.63
C GLU A 262 -1.51 -4.90 -10.59
N TYR A 263 -1.23 -3.66 -10.19
CA TYR A 263 -0.24 -3.37 -9.15
C TYR A 263 -0.56 -4.09 -7.83
N LEU A 264 -1.83 -4.11 -7.40
CA LEU A 264 -2.25 -4.83 -6.20
C LEU A 264 -2.06 -6.35 -6.37
N LYS A 265 -2.35 -6.91 -7.55
CA LYS A 265 -2.11 -8.33 -7.86
C LYS A 265 -0.62 -8.68 -7.81
N ARG A 266 0.23 -7.85 -8.40
CA ARG A 266 1.70 -7.99 -8.35
C ARG A 266 2.20 -7.94 -6.91
N ARG A 267 1.80 -6.93 -6.14
CA ARG A 267 2.16 -6.81 -4.71
C ARG A 267 1.71 -7.99 -3.86
N ARG A 268 0.53 -8.57 -4.10
CA ARG A 268 0.09 -9.78 -3.36
C ARG A 268 0.93 -11.00 -3.68
N THR A 269 1.55 -11.03 -4.86
CA THR A 269 2.41 -12.13 -5.32
C THR A 269 3.86 -11.91 -4.90
N GLU A 270 4.32 -10.66 -4.83
CA GLU A 270 5.65 -10.23 -4.39
C GLU A 270 5.80 -10.12 -2.87
N LEU A 271 4.71 -9.88 -2.12
CA LEU A 271 4.67 -10.14 -0.69
C LEU A 271 5.12 -11.60 -0.53
N PRO A 272 6.24 -11.88 0.17
CA PRO A 272 6.76 -13.23 0.26
C PRO A 272 5.61 -14.09 0.75
N ARG A 273 5.14 -15.00 -0.11
CA ARG A 273 4.18 -16.04 0.26
C ARG A 273 4.67 -16.53 1.60
N SER A 274 3.91 -16.26 2.66
CA SER A 274 4.06 -16.83 4.00
C SER A 274 5.50 -17.22 4.33
N ALA A 275 6.20 -16.42 5.16
CA ALA A 275 7.46 -16.79 5.82
C ALA A 275 7.65 -18.31 5.75
N PRO A 276 8.62 -18.82 4.96
CA PRO A 276 8.66 -20.21 4.55
C PRO A 276 8.38 -21.02 5.80
N ARG A 277 7.31 -21.84 5.77
CA ARG A 277 7.01 -22.84 6.80
C ARG A 277 8.36 -23.31 7.28
N SER A 278 8.73 -23.02 8.53
CA SER A 278 10.03 -23.35 9.07
C SER A 278 10.14 -24.86 9.01
N VAL A 279 10.65 -25.36 7.89
CA VAL A 279 11.00 -26.77 7.73
C VAL A 279 12.05 -26.97 8.81
N PRO A 280 11.86 -27.92 9.73
CA PRO A 280 12.88 -28.22 10.72
C PRO A 280 14.20 -28.45 9.97
N LEU A 281 15.19 -27.60 10.23
CA LEU A 281 16.50 -27.70 9.60
C LEU A 281 17.05 -29.10 9.87
N SER A 282 17.55 -29.77 8.83
CA SER A 282 18.24 -31.05 9.04
C SER A 282 19.51 -30.81 9.88
N PRO A 283 19.98 -31.81 10.65
CA PRO A 283 21.23 -31.67 11.42
C PRO A 283 22.43 -31.27 10.56
N THR A 284 22.43 -31.67 9.28
CA THR A 284 23.42 -31.24 8.28
C THR A 284 23.34 -29.76 7.93
N GLN A 285 22.13 -29.20 7.78
CA GLN A 285 21.94 -27.76 7.50
C GLN A 285 22.33 -26.88 8.69
N MET A 286 22.22 -27.40 9.92
CA MET A 286 22.65 -26.69 11.12
C MET A 286 24.18 -26.55 11.19
N GLN A 287 24.91 -27.61 10.82
CA GLN A 287 26.38 -27.56 10.69
C GLN A 287 26.83 -26.64 9.56
N MET A 288 26.13 -26.67 8.41
CA MET A 288 26.41 -25.76 7.30
C MET A 288 26.21 -24.29 7.70
N ALA A 289 25.18 -23.99 8.49
CA ALA A 289 24.92 -22.63 8.97
C ALA A 289 25.99 -22.13 9.95
N GLN A 290 26.52 -23.00 10.80
CA GLN A 290 27.66 -22.68 11.67
C GLN A 290 28.90 -22.34 10.85
N HIS A 291 29.18 -23.12 9.79
CA HIS A 291 30.31 -22.84 8.91
C HIS A 291 30.18 -21.51 8.15
N VAL A 292 28.97 -21.15 7.69
CA VAL A 292 28.72 -19.84 7.07
C VAL A 292 28.86 -18.71 8.11
N LYS A 293 28.47 -18.93 9.37
CA LYS A 293 28.63 -17.93 10.45
C LYS A 293 30.09 -17.71 10.83
N GLU A 294 30.94 -18.73 10.74
CA GLU A 294 32.39 -18.60 10.92
C GLU A 294 33.02 -17.73 9.82
N VAL A 295 32.53 -17.83 8.58
CA VAL A 295 33.02 -17.04 7.43
C VAL A 295 32.44 -15.63 7.43
N LEU A 296 31.19 -15.46 7.87
CA LEU A 296 30.45 -14.19 7.89
C LEU A 296 29.89 -13.88 9.29
N PRO A 297 30.74 -13.49 10.27
CA PRO A 297 30.34 -13.31 11.67
C PRO A 297 29.27 -12.22 11.85
N GLN A 298 29.28 -11.19 11.00
CA GLN A 298 28.30 -10.10 11.02
C GLN A 298 26.87 -10.50 10.60
N VAL A 299 26.68 -11.67 9.98
CA VAL A 299 25.36 -12.11 9.52
C VAL A 299 24.65 -12.89 10.64
N PRO A 300 23.41 -12.54 11.03
CA PRO A 300 22.69 -13.28 12.06
C PRO A 300 22.41 -14.71 11.60
N LEU A 301 22.55 -15.68 12.51
CA LEU A 301 22.33 -17.11 12.22
C LEU A 301 20.92 -17.36 11.65
N SER A 302 19.94 -16.58 12.08
CA SER A 302 18.57 -16.65 11.56
C SER A 302 18.46 -16.32 10.07
N ALA A 303 19.26 -15.39 9.56
CA ALA A 303 19.31 -15.06 8.13
C ALA A 303 20.01 -16.17 7.34
N ILE A 304 21.11 -16.72 7.88
CA ILE A 304 21.87 -17.82 7.29
C ILE A 304 21.00 -19.08 7.16
N HIS A 305 20.30 -19.46 8.23
CA HIS A 305 19.38 -20.61 8.22
C HIS A 305 18.26 -20.46 7.20
N ARG A 306 17.73 -19.24 7.06
CA ARG A 306 16.68 -18.94 6.08
C ARG A 306 17.18 -19.10 4.66
N ASP A 307 18.38 -18.60 4.33
CA ASP A 307 18.92 -18.73 2.97
C ASP A 307 19.38 -20.16 2.67
N LEU A 308 20.01 -20.86 3.63
CA LEU A 308 20.36 -22.28 3.50
C LEU A 308 19.14 -23.19 3.32
N GLY A 309 17.99 -22.84 3.90
CA GLY A 309 16.72 -23.53 3.66
C GLY A 309 16.24 -23.45 2.21
N HIS A 310 16.73 -22.45 1.44
CA HIS A 310 16.42 -22.27 0.02
C HIS A 310 17.52 -22.79 -0.91
N THR A 311 18.79 -22.56 -0.59
CA THR A 311 19.93 -22.88 -1.46
C THR A 311 20.45 -24.30 -1.26
N GLY A 312 20.36 -24.85 -0.05
CA GLY A 312 20.91 -26.16 0.32
C GLY A 312 22.44 -26.28 0.20
N CYS A 313 23.17 -25.17 0.02
CA CYS A 313 24.63 -25.17 -0.16
C CYS A 313 25.30 -23.91 0.41
N ILE A 314 26.51 -24.10 0.96
CA ILE A 314 27.29 -23.08 1.66
C ILE A 314 27.75 -21.97 0.71
N ASP A 315 28.35 -22.33 -0.43
CA ASP A 315 29.01 -21.37 -1.33
C ASP A 315 28.01 -20.40 -1.99
N THR A 316 26.85 -20.91 -2.40
CA THR A 316 25.77 -20.07 -2.96
C THR A 316 25.20 -19.14 -1.90
N THR A 317 25.10 -19.61 -0.66
CA THR A 317 24.62 -18.80 0.48
C THR A 317 25.59 -17.65 0.76
N ILE A 318 26.90 -17.93 0.83
CA ILE A 318 27.93 -16.90 1.01
C ILE A 318 27.87 -15.87 -0.13
N THR A 319 27.74 -16.35 -1.37
CA THR A 319 27.64 -15.49 -2.55
C THR A 319 26.40 -14.59 -2.48
N ASN A 320 25.25 -15.11 -2.08
CA ASN A 320 24.02 -14.33 -1.94
C ASN A 320 24.13 -13.22 -0.89
N PHE A 321 24.84 -13.47 0.22
CA PHE A 321 25.09 -12.46 1.25
C PHE A 321 26.11 -11.41 0.81
N LEU A 322 27.16 -11.80 0.08
CA LEU A 322 28.18 -10.89 -0.43
C LEU A 322 27.67 -10.02 -1.59
N GLU A 323 26.79 -10.55 -2.44
CA GLU A 323 26.14 -9.82 -3.53
C GLU A 323 24.96 -8.95 -3.06
N GLY A 324 24.60 -9.01 -1.77
CA GLY A 324 23.52 -8.21 -1.20
C GLY A 324 22.10 -8.65 -1.61
N ARG A 325 21.96 -9.88 -2.14
CA ARG A 325 20.65 -10.45 -2.52
C ARG A 325 19.79 -10.79 -1.30
N VAL A 326 20.43 -10.96 -0.12
CA VAL A 326 19.75 -11.17 1.16
C VAL A 326 20.06 -10.00 2.09
N THR A 327 19.04 -9.18 2.37
CA THR A 327 19.12 -8.12 3.38
C THR A 327 19.05 -8.68 4.80
N PHE A 328 20.04 -8.34 5.62
CA PHE A 328 20.08 -8.66 7.05
C PHE A 328 20.53 -7.42 7.86
N LEU A 329 20.15 -7.39 9.13
CA LEU A 329 20.68 -6.41 10.09
C LEU A 329 21.95 -7.03 10.72
N PRO A 330 23.12 -6.35 10.66
CA PRO A 330 24.35 -6.88 11.24
C PRO A 330 24.24 -7.02 12.76
N GLU A 331 24.71 -8.15 13.31
CA GLU A 331 24.91 -8.30 14.76
C GLU A 331 26.25 -7.62 15.13
N GLU A 332 26.23 -6.67 16.07
CA GLU A 332 27.46 -6.15 16.69
C GLU A 332 28.03 -7.21 17.66
N GLU A 333 29.34 -7.43 17.60
CA GLU A 333 30.05 -8.44 18.40
C GLU A 333 29.98 -8.11 19.91
N THR A 334 29.07 -8.73 20.65
CA THR A 334 29.17 -8.84 22.11
C THR A 334 30.15 -9.94 22.48
N LEU A 335 31.40 -9.56 22.75
CA LEU A 335 32.33 -10.36 23.54
C LEU A 335 31.78 -10.47 24.98
N GLY A 336 31.51 -11.69 25.44
CA GLY A 336 30.98 -11.96 26.77
C GLY A 336 32.03 -11.83 27.89
N GLY A 337 31.58 -11.42 29.07
CA GLY A 337 32.31 -11.52 30.34
C GLY A 337 31.46 -10.98 31.50
N ASN A 338 31.07 -11.84 32.44
CA ASN A 338 30.32 -11.49 33.66
C ASN A 338 31.23 -10.92 34.77
N GLU A 339 30.58 -10.16 35.67
CA GLU A 339 30.97 -9.73 37.04
C GLU A 339 31.73 -8.39 37.26
N ALA A 340 30.92 -7.40 37.66
CA ALA A 340 31.02 -6.46 38.80
C ALA A 340 32.37 -5.85 39.29
N THR A 341 32.35 -4.51 39.36
CA THR A 341 32.88 -3.62 40.43
C THR A 341 34.17 -2.80 40.16
N GLU A 342 33.98 -1.47 40.29
CA GLU A 342 34.90 -0.38 40.69
C GLU A 342 35.95 0.28 39.76
N ARG A 343 35.68 1.57 39.49
CA ARG A 343 36.52 2.79 39.63
C ARG A 343 37.86 2.95 38.84
N THR A 344 37.78 3.87 37.86
CA THR A 344 38.76 4.88 37.33
C THR A 344 40.10 5.16 38.04
N PRO A 345 41.07 5.93 37.45
CA PRO A 345 41.51 6.11 36.05
C PRO A 345 43.07 6.25 35.87
N ILE A 346 43.55 6.50 34.63
CA ILE A 346 44.81 7.21 34.20
C ILE A 346 45.97 6.41 33.51
N ASP A 347 46.33 6.93 32.32
CA ASP A 347 47.59 6.98 31.54
C ASP A 347 48.50 5.75 31.29
N ARG A 348 48.74 5.43 30.00
CA ARG A 348 49.94 5.84 29.21
C ARG A 348 50.04 5.14 27.84
N ILE A 349 49.76 5.90 26.80
CA ILE A 349 50.54 6.12 25.55
C ILE A 349 51.67 5.12 25.21
N SER A 350 51.58 4.39 24.08
CA SER A 350 52.47 4.55 22.90
C SER A 350 52.50 3.36 21.92
N ARG A 351 52.26 3.69 20.64
CA ARG A 351 52.93 3.24 19.38
C ARG A 351 52.75 1.73 19.03
N VAL A 352 52.31 1.35 17.83
CA VAL A 352 53.03 1.52 16.55
C VAL A 352 52.05 1.56 15.34
N SER A 353 52.18 2.64 14.56
CA SER A 353 52.08 2.76 13.09
C SER A 353 51.00 1.99 12.30
N ALA A 354 49.87 2.65 12.07
CA ALA A 354 48.97 2.36 10.94
C ALA A 354 49.40 3.19 9.71
N LEU A 355 49.78 2.51 8.62
CA LEU A 355 50.01 3.12 7.31
C LEU A 355 48.70 3.12 6.51
N ALA A 356 48.15 4.32 6.40
CA ALA A 356 47.35 4.94 5.35
C ALA A 356 46.00 4.31 4.85
N PRO A 357 44.92 5.12 4.81
CA PRO A 357 43.61 4.78 4.26
C PRO A 357 43.53 5.08 2.76
N LEU A 358 42.97 4.17 1.94
CA LEU A 358 42.74 4.44 0.51
C LEU A 358 41.26 4.68 0.16
N SER A 359 40.96 5.98 0.18
CA SER A 359 40.05 6.77 -0.67
C SER A 359 38.56 6.42 -0.78
N ARG A 360 37.75 7.29 -0.16
CA ARG A 360 36.35 7.59 -0.51
C ARG A 360 36.31 8.36 -1.85
N GLY A 361 35.78 7.74 -2.90
CA GLY A 361 35.45 8.44 -4.16
C GLY A 361 35.23 7.50 -5.35
N PHE A 362 34.10 7.64 -6.05
CA PHE A 362 33.77 6.88 -7.26
C PHE A 362 34.48 7.52 -8.47
N ALA A 363 35.31 6.76 -9.20
CA ALA A 363 36.01 7.28 -10.37
C ALA A 363 35.02 7.53 -11.54
N LYS A 364 35.20 8.66 -12.26
CA LYS A 364 34.22 9.13 -13.26
C LYS A 364 34.14 8.26 -14.53
N SER A 365 35.23 7.61 -14.94
CA SER A 365 35.26 6.74 -16.14
C SER A 365 35.12 5.24 -15.79
N PRO A 366 34.35 4.45 -16.55
CA PRO A 366 34.18 3.01 -16.33
C PRO A 366 35.47 2.19 -16.52
N GLU A 367 36.37 2.61 -17.42
CA GLU A 367 37.65 1.93 -17.66
C GLU A 367 38.59 2.09 -16.45
N VAL A 368 38.62 3.28 -15.87
CA VAL A 368 39.38 3.58 -14.64
C VAL A 368 38.78 2.83 -13.43
N ARG A 369 37.45 2.59 -13.42
CA ARG A 369 36.81 1.74 -12.40
C ARG A 369 37.20 0.27 -12.57
N HIS A 370 37.28 -0.23 -13.80
CA HIS A 370 37.72 -1.61 -14.07
C HIS A 370 39.18 -1.83 -13.69
N LEU A 371 40.06 -0.89 -14.03
CA LEU A 371 41.47 -0.93 -13.60
C LEU A 371 41.59 -0.90 -12.07
N SER A 372 40.85 -0.02 -11.38
CA SER A 372 40.83 0.03 -9.92
C SER A 372 40.31 -1.26 -9.27
N LEU A 373 39.31 -1.91 -9.86
CA LEU A 373 38.82 -3.20 -9.37
C LEU A 373 39.83 -4.32 -9.59
N GLN A 374 40.54 -4.30 -10.72
CA GLN A 374 41.54 -5.30 -11.06
C GLN A 374 42.78 -5.17 -10.18
N GLU A 375 43.24 -3.95 -9.91
CA GLU A 375 44.32 -3.66 -8.95
C GLU A 375 43.95 -4.10 -7.53
N ARG A 376 42.71 -3.82 -7.09
CA ARG A 376 42.22 -4.31 -5.78
C ARG A 376 42.15 -5.83 -5.71
N LYS A 377 41.75 -6.47 -6.80
CA LYS A 377 41.70 -7.93 -6.93
C LYS A 377 43.11 -8.51 -6.83
N GLU A 378 44.08 -7.96 -7.55
CA GLU A 378 45.49 -8.39 -7.50
C GLU A 378 46.10 -8.19 -6.11
N ALA A 379 45.89 -7.03 -5.47
CA ALA A 379 46.37 -6.78 -4.11
C ALA A 379 45.78 -7.78 -3.10
N LEU A 380 44.51 -8.17 -3.27
CA LEU A 380 43.87 -9.22 -2.47
C LEU A 380 44.47 -10.60 -2.73
N TYR A 381 44.72 -10.94 -4.00
CA TYR A 381 45.37 -12.21 -4.37
C TYR A 381 46.78 -12.32 -3.81
N GLU A 382 47.58 -11.25 -3.87
CA GLU A 382 48.92 -11.24 -3.29
C GLU A 382 48.90 -11.34 -1.77
N CYS A 383 47.95 -10.65 -1.11
CA CYS A 383 47.78 -10.74 0.33
C CYS A 383 47.33 -12.15 0.76
N ALA A 384 46.42 -12.78 -0.01
CA ALA A 384 45.99 -14.15 0.20
C ALA A 384 47.13 -15.15 -0.04
N ARG A 385 47.93 -14.96 -1.09
CA ARG A 385 49.10 -15.79 -1.40
C ARG A 385 50.17 -15.70 -0.32
N ARG A 386 50.43 -14.49 0.21
CA ARG A 386 51.37 -14.28 1.32
C ARG A 386 50.89 -14.95 2.60
N LYS A 387 49.60 -14.83 2.95
CA LYS A 387 49.01 -15.55 4.09
C LYS A 387 49.07 -17.07 3.92
N TYR A 388 48.87 -17.56 2.70
CA TYR A 388 48.98 -18.99 2.39
C TYR A 388 50.41 -19.49 2.58
N LEU A 389 51.41 -18.76 2.08
CA LEU A 389 52.82 -19.08 2.27
C LEU A 389 53.28 -18.93 3.73
N GLU A 390 52.73 -17.99 4.51
CA GLU A 390 53.00 -17.90 5.95
C GLU A 390 52.44 -19.11 6.71
N LYS A 391 51.28 -19.63 6.28
CA LYS A 391 50.60 -20.75 6.94
C LYS A 391 51.13 -22.14 6.54
N PHE A 392 51.60 -22.28 5.30
CA PHE A 392 52.05 -23.58 4.75
C PHE A 392 53.53 -23.61 4.35
N GLY A 393 54.18 -22.46 4.19
CA GLY A 393 55.62 -22.38 3.88
C GLY A 393 56.52 -22.58 5.11
N SER A 394 55.99 -22.47 6.33
CA SER A 394 56.68 -22.83 7.58
C SER A 394 56.70 -24.35 7.82
N VAL A 395 55.76 -25.10 7.22
CA VAL A 395 55.69 -26.57 7.35
C VAL A 395 56.79 -27.26 6.53
N GLY A 396 57.18 -26.70 5.38
CA GLY A 396 58.25 -27.26 4.54
C GLY A 396 59.67 -27.04 5.06
N ARG A 397 59.91 -26.04 5.92
CA ARG A 397 61.25 -25.76 6.47
C ARG A 397 61.57 -26.57 7.73
N GLU A 398 60.56 -26.99 8.48
CA GLU A 398 60.75 -27.86 9.66
C GLU A 398 60.94 -29.35 9.29
N GLU A 399 60.48 -29.79 8.11
CA GLU A 399 60.71 -31.14 7.62
C GLU A 399 62.11 -31.33 7.00
N GLU A 400 62.70 -30.30 6.40
CA GLU A 400 64.05 -30.37 5.80
C GLU A 400 65.17 -30.34 6.86
N GLU A 401 64.97 -29.63 7.99
CA GLU A 401 65.97 -29.55 9.07
C GLU A 401 65.97 -30.77 10.00
N LYS A 402 64.86 -31.53 10.06
CA LYS A 402 64.79 -32.82 10.78
C LYS A 402 65.33 -34.01 9.97
N GLY A 403 65.52 -33.87 8.66
CA GLY A 403 66.09 -34.90 7.78
C GLY A 403 67.62 -34.94 7.72
N ALA A 404 68.32 -33.93 8.24
CA ALA A 404 69.79 -33.82 8.14
C ALA A 404 70.54 -34.12 9.47
N ARG A 405 69.85 -34.61 10.51
CA ARG A 405 70.44 -34.99 11.81
C ARG A 405 69.94 -36.33 12.38
N GLY A 406 69.38 -37.20 11.54
CA GLY A 406 68.97 -38.56 11.89
C GLY A 406 69.89 -39.60 11.26
#